data_AF-A0AAW5MUS3-F1
#
_entry.id   AF-A0AAW5MUS3-F1
#
_cell.length_a   1.000
_cell.length_b   1.000
_cell.length_c   1.000
_cell.angle_alpha   90.00
_cell.angle_beta   90.00
_cell.angle_gamma   90.00
#
_symmetry.space_group_name_H-M   'P 1'
#
loop_
_entity.id
_entity.type
_entity.pdbx_description
1 polymer ?
#
loop_
_entity_poly.entity_id
_entity_poly.type
_entity_poly.pdbx_seq_one_letter_code
_entity_poly.pdbx_strand_id
1 'polypeptide(L)' 'AHLGAVVAFGNNTWRALSGGVGAEELKDFPGYGKGLAPTTQFDVLIHILSLRHDVNFSVAQAAMEAFGDCIEVKEEI' A
#
# COMPACT_ATOMS: atom_id res chain seq x y z
N ALA A 1 -22.90 2.12 -2.56
CA ALA A 1 -21.56 2.64 -2.88
C ALA A 1 -20.70 1.63 -3.68
N HIS A 2 -20.92 0.31 -3.54
CA HIS A 2 -20.02 -0.71 -4.13
C HIS A 2 -18.57 -0.46 -3.73
N LEU A 3 -18.36 -0.30 -2.42
CA LEU A 3 -17.07 0.01 -1.81
C LEU A 3 -16.24 -1.27 -1.64
N GLY A 4 -14.96 -1.19 -1.99
CA GLY A 4 -13.94 -2.17 -1.65
C GLY A 4 -12.65 -1.45 -1.20
N ALA A 5 -11.88 -2.09 -0.33
CA ALA A 5 -10.58 -1.59 0.11
C ALA A 5 -9.59 -2.75 0.27
N VAL A 6 -8.31 -2.47 0.01
CA VAL A 6 -7.19 -3.42 0.18
C VAL A 6 -6.07 -2.73 0.95
N VAL A 7 -5.51 -3.42 1.94
CA VAL A 7 -4.23 -3.07 2.57
C VAL A 7 -3.21 -4.11 2.12
N ALA A 8 -2.12 -3.65 1.53
CA ALA A 8 -1.00 -4.48 1.08
C ALA A 8 0.31 -3.96 1.65
N PHE A 9 1.31 -4.85 1.77
CA PHE A 9 2.59 -4.56 2.39
C PHE A 9 3.75 -4.82 1.44
N GLY A 10 4.77 -3.96 1.49
CA GLY A 10 6.06 -4.16 0.84
C GLY A 10 6.79 -5.39 1.40
N ASN A 11 7.82 -5.86 0.70
CA ASN A 11 8.47 -7.12 1.02
C ASN A 11 9.03 -7.17 2.46
N ASN A 12 9.79 -6.14 2.87
CA ASN A 12 10.42 -6.13 4.20
C ASN A 12 9.38 -6.12 5.33
N THR A 13 8.37 -5.24 5.20
CA THR A 13 7.27 -5.15 6.17
C THR A 13 6.46 -6.45 6.22
N TRP A 14 6.14 -7.05 5.06
CA TRP A 14 5.44 -8.33 5.03
C TRP A 14 6.24 -9.47 5.68
N ARG A 15 7.54 -9.56 5.41
CA ARG A 15 8.41 -10.59 6.03
C ARG A 15 8.45 -10.46 7.55
N ALA A 16 8.48 -9.23 8.07
CA ALA A 16 8.41 -8.97 9.50
C ALA A 16 7.06 -9.41 10.10
N LEU A 17 5.94 -9.11 9.42
CA LEU A 17 4.59 -9.46 9.88
C LEU A 17 4.28 -10.96 9.77
N SER A 18 4.78 -11.64 8.72
CA SER A 18 4.49 -13.05 8.46
C SER A 18 5.45 -14.03 9.14
N GLY A 19 6.47 -13.53 9.85
CA GLY A 19 7.57 -14.36 10.34
C GLY A 19 8.34 -15.07 9.22
N GLY A 20 8.35 -14.47 8.02
CA GLY A 20 8.99 -15.02 6.83
C GLY A 20 8.19 -16.10 6.09
N VAL A 21 6.98 -16.45 6.54
CA VAL A 21 6.18 -17.54 5.95
C VAL A 21 5.39 -17.06 4.73
N GLY A 22 5.40 -17.85 3.66
CA GLY A 22 4.65 -17.59 2.42
C GLY A 22 5.22 -16.46 1.55
N ALA A 23 4.42 -15.98 0.60
CA ALA A 23 4.76 -14.90 -0.33
C ALA A 23 6.15 -15.11 -1.00
N GLU A 24 6.38 -16.29 -1.57
CA GLU A 24 7.70 -16.71 -2.08
C GLU A 24 8.25 -15.80 -3.18
N GLU A 25 7.37 -15.22 -4.00
CA GLU A 25 7.74 -14.34 -5.10
C GLU A 25 7.81 -12.85 -4.72
N LEU A 26 7.42 -12.50 -3.48
CA LEU A 26 7.41 -11.12 -3.03
C LEU A 26 8.84 -10.60 -2.88
N LYS A 27 9.08 -9.44 -3.50
CA LYS A 27 10.37 -8.74 -3.54
C LYS A 27 10.14 -7.24 -3.74
N ASP A 28 11.15 -6.44 -3.43
CA ASP A 28 11.14 -5.01 -3.75
C ASP A 28 11.12 -4.82 -5.27
N PHE A 29 10.42 -3.79 -5.74
CA PHE A 29 10.33 -3.46 -7.15
C PHE A 29 11.70 -3.03 -7.71
N PRO A 30 12.33 -3.80 -8.62
CA PRO A 30 13.60 -3.40 -9.22
C PRO A 30 13.36 -2.34 -10.30
N GLY A 31 14.33 -1.46 -10.53
CA GLY A 31 14.31 -0.62 -11.72
C GLY A 31 14.43 -1.47 -13.00
N TYR A 32 13.64 -1.15 -14.04
CA TYR A 32 13.68 -1.86 -15.32
C TYR A 32 14.25 -0.98 -16.44
N GLY A 33 14.73 -1.61 -17.52
CA GLY A 33 15.22 -0.90 -18.70
C GLY A 33 16.45 -0.02 -18.43
N LYS A 34 17.32 -0.42 -17.51
CA LYS A 34 18.48 0.37 -17.02
C LYS A 34 18.07 1.71 -16.38
N GLY A 35 16.95 1.72 -15.66
CA GLY A 35 16.45 2.91 -14.95
C GLY A 35 15.40 3.70 -15.73
N LEU A 36 14.97 3.22 -16.89
CA LEU A 36 13.84 3.81 -17.62
C LEU A 36 12.53 3.71 -16.83
N ALA A 37 12.31 2.57 -16.16
CA ALA A 37 11.28 2.45 -15.13
C ALA A 37 11.96 2.64 -13.75
N PRO A 38 11.67 3.74 -13.05
CA PRO A 38 12.28 4.03 -11.75
C PRO A 38 11.74 3.07 -10.68
N THR A 39 12.44 3.01 -9.54
CA THR A 39 11.99 2.27 -8.35
C THR A 39 11.58 3.23 -7.25
N THR A 40 10.35 3.05 -6.75
CA THR A 40 9.75 3.80 -5.64
C THR A 40 9.04 2.84 -4.70
N GLN A 41 9.74 1.80 -4.24
CA GLN A 41 9.18 0.83 -3.30
C GLN A 41 8.85 1.49 -1.95
N PHE A 42 7.65 1.23 -1.43
CA PHE A 42 7.19 1.65 -0.10
C PHE A 42 6.70 0.45 0.74
N ASP A 43 6.38 0.70 2.01
CA ASP A 43 6.05 -0.34 3.00
C ASP A 43 4.58 -0.73 3.04
N VAL A 44 3.67 0.21 2.76
CA VAL A 44 2.21 0.00 2.83
C VAL A 44 1.55 0.62 1.61
N LEU A 45 0.56 -0.09 1.06
CA LEU A 45 -0.36 0.42 0.04
C LEU A 45 -1.79 0.27 0.56
N ILE A 46 -2.57 1.35 0.46
CA ILE A 46 -4.00 1.35 0.78
C ILE A 46 -4.74 1.72 -0.50
N HIS A 47 -5.48 0.77 -1.08
CA HIS A 47 -6.26 1.00 -2.29
C HIS A 47 -7.75 0.97 -1.95
N ILE A 48 -8.44 2.10 -2.13
CA ILE A 48 -9.87 2.26 -1.86
C ILE A 48 -10.58 2.57 -3.18
N LEU A 49 -11.63 1.82 -3.50
CA LEU A 49 -12.41 2.00 -4.73
C LEU A 49 -13.90 1.91 -4.45
N SER A 50 -14.68 2.76 -5.11
CA SER A 50 -16.14 2.68 -5.09
C SER A 50 -16.74 3.51 -6.22
N LEU A 51 -18.06 3.45 -6.39
CA LEU A 51 -18.79 4.33 -7.31
C LEU A 51 -19.00 5.76 -6.77
N ARG A 52 -18.41 6.09 -5.61
CA ARG A 52 -18.62 7.34 -4.87
C ARG A 52 -17.33 7.85 -4.25
N HIS A 53 -16.72 8.87 -4.85
CA HIS A 53 -15.46 9.44 -4.36
C HIS A 53 -15.57 10.01 -2.94
N ASP A 54 -16.71 10.58 -2.56
CA ASP A 54 -16.95 11.07 -1.20
C ASP A 54 -16.87 9.96 -0.16
N VAL A 55 -17.40 8.77 -0.48
CA VAL A 55 -17.24 7.57 0.36
C VAL A 55 -15.78 7.13 0.42
N ASN A 56 -15.04 7.20 -0.69
CA ASN A 56 -13.61 6.86 -0.70
C ASN A 56 -12.82 7.78 0.22
N PHE A 57 -13.10 9.08 0.18
CA PHE A 57 -12.42 10.07 1.02
C PHE A 57 -12.66 9.82 2.51
N SER A 58 -13.91 9.54 2.91
CA SER A 58 -14.20 9.19 4.31
C SER A 58 -13.48 7.91 4.77
N VAL A 59 -13.32 6.93 3.89
CA VAL A 59 -12.56 5.70 4.21
C VAL A 59 -11.06 5.98 4.27
N ALA A 60 -10.54 6.87 3.43
CA ALA A 60 -9.13 7.28 3.48
C ALA A 60 -8.81 7.99 4.79
N GLN A 61 -9.69 8.90 5.25
CA GLN A 61 -9.55 9.52 6.57
C GLN A 61 -9.55 8.49 7.70
N ALA A 62 -10.48 7.52 7.67
CA ALA A 62 -10.51 6.44 8.66
C ALA A 62 -9.24 5.57 8.62
N ALA A 63 -8.65 5.35 7.44
CA ALA A 63 -7.37 4.66 7.31
C ALA A 63 -6.22 5.47 7.92
N MET A 64 -6.17 6.78 7.68
CA MET A 64 -5.16 7.67 8.29
C MET A 64 -5.29 7.72 9.82
N GLU A 65 -6.51 7.71 10.36
CA GLU A 65 -6.74 7.61 11.81
C GLU A 65 -6.29 6.25 12.37
N ALA A 66 -6.53 5.15 11.65
CA ALA A 66 -6.20 3.81 12.10
C ALA A 66 -4.68 3.54 12.12
N PHE A 67 -3.96 3.98 11.08
CA PHE A 67 -2.50 3.88 11.05
C PHE A 67 -1.85 4.98 11.91
N GLY A 68 -2.44 6.17 11.98
CA GLY A 68 -1.89 7.29 12.76
C GLY A 68 -0.42 7.56 12.41
N ASP A 69 0.39 7.78 13.45
CA ASP A 69 1.80 8.14 13.30
C ASP A 69 2.73 6.94 12.99
N CYS A 70 2.20 5.73 12.77
CA CYS A 70 3.05 4.57 12.45
C CYS A 70 3.45 4.48 10.98
N ILE A 71 2.86 5.30 10.10
CA ILE A 71 3.21 5.42 8.69
C ILE A 71 3.55 6.86 8.32
N GLU A 72 4.40 7.04 7.31
CA GLU A 72 4.62 8.31 6.65
C GLU A 72 4.01 8.24 5.24
N VAL A 73 3.01 9.08 4.95
CA VAL A 73 2.36 9.11 3.63
C VAL A 73 3.29 9.75 2.61
N LYS A 74 3.64 8.99 1.55
CA LYS A 74 4.49 9.47 0.46
C LYS A 74 3.68 10.00 -0.73
N GLU A 75 2.56 9.34 -1.05
CA GLU A 75 1.71 9.66 -2.19
C GLU A 75 0.23 9.36 -1.84
N GLU A 76 -0.68 10.22 -2.30
CA GLU A 76 -2.15 10.05 -2.24
C GLU A 76 -2.74 10.55 -3.57
N ILE A 77 -3.55 9.72 -4.23
CA ILE A 77 -4.07 9.94 -5.59
C ILE A 77 -5.55 9.60 -5.67
#